data_AF-A0A8S2DPC9-F1
#
_entry.id   AF-A0A8S2DPC9-F1
#
_cell.length_a   1.000
_cell.length_b   1.000
_cell.length_c   1.000
_cell.angle_alpha   90.00
_cell.angle_beta   90.00
_cell.angle_gamma   90.00
#
_symmetry.space_group_name_H-M   'P 1'
#
loop_
_entity.id
_entity.type
_entity.pdbx_description
1 polymer ?
#
loop_
_entity_poly.entity_id
_entity_poly.type
_entity_poly.pdbx_seq_one_letter_code
_entity_poly.pdbx_strand_id
1 'polypeptide(L)'
;MKFITFNTYRQKQRPQSLHYILLLDSSGSMEGKPWQDLLAAVKEFLRRRQDLIGVQDHITIITFTNKAHLVYFDKEIKDVNVDTVQFGGFTTDFCAAFTQVNQCIQNSRRADLDLKYAVIFMTDGNTIYPEQELNLLSSTHGVVIKQFWTLALGHAKIDVLNRINEKMNGTYFDIEESSRLLDAYAEIARTA
;
A
#
# COMPACT_ATOMS: atom_id res chain seq x y z
N MET A 1 21.77 -20.30 45.48
CA MET A 1 21.91 -20.04 44.04
C MET A 1 20.50 -20.05 43.44
N LYS A 2 19.95 -18.88 43.08
CA LYS A 2 18.59 -18.76 42.51
C LYS A 2 18.73 -18.79 40.98
N PHE A 3 18.19 -19.82 40.34
CA PHE A 3 18.04 -19.82 38.89
C PHE A 3 16.80 -18.98 38.56
N ILE A 4 17.03 -17.82 37.93
CA ILE A 4 15.95 -17.06 37.27
C ILE A 4 15.88 -17.58 35.85
N THR A 5 14.84 -18.37 35.56
CA THR A 5 14.52 -18.78 34.19
C THR A 5 13.81 -17.63 33.51
N PHE A 6 14.50 -16.92 32.61
CA PHE A 6 13.86 -15.97 31.70
C PHE A 6 13.05 -16.75 30.67
N ASN A 7 11.77 -17.00 30.99
CA ASN A 7 10.82 -17.51 30.02
C ASN A 7 10.17 -16.33 29.30
N THR A 8 10.93 -15.64 28.45
CA THR A 8 10.37 -14.67 27.50
C THR A 8 9.73 -15.45 26.36
N TYR A 9 8.50 -15.93 26.60
CA TYR A 9 7.55 -16.13 25.52
C TYR A 9 7.41 -14.79 24.79
N ARG A 10 8.11 -14.62 23.66
CA ARG A 10 7.67 -13.68 22.62
C ARG A 10 6.25 -14.11 22.29
N GLN A 11 5.25 -13.40 22.83
CA GLN A 11 3.89 -13.53 22.32
C GLN A 11 4.00 -13.26 20.81
N LYS A 12 3.87 -14.30 19.99
CA LYS A 12 3.55 -14.12 18.58
C LYS A 12 2.25 -13.33 18.59
N GLN A 13 2.32 -12.03 18.35
CA GLN A 13 1.12 -11.22 18.20
C GLN A 13 0.26 -11.91 17.15
N ARG A 14 -1.02 -12.11 17.45
CA ARG A 14 -1.94 -12.68 16.47
C ARG A 14 -1.98 -11.72 15.28
N PRO A 15 -1.97 -12.24 14.03
CA PRO A 15 -2.09 -11.37 12.87
C PRO A 15 -3.37 -10.55 13.01
N GLN A 16 -3.24 -9.23 12.83
CA GLN A 16 -4.32 -8.26 12.99
C GLN A 16 -4.99 -8.05 11.62
N SER A 17 -6.33 -7.97 11.61
CA SER A 17 -7.06 -7.57 10.41
C SER A 17 -6.78 -6.10 10.09
N LEU A 18 -6.36 -5.83 8.86
CA LEU A 18 -6.04 -4.49 8.36
C LEU A 18 -6.92 -4.14 7.15
N HIS A 19 -7.07 -2.85 6.92
CA HIS A 19 -7.57 -2.32 5.65
C HIS A 19 -6.38 -1.82 4.83
N TYR A 20 -6.03 -2.56 3.78
CA TYR A 20 -4.97 -2.19 2.86
C TYR A 20 -5.46 -1.15 1.84
N ILE A 21 -4.69 -0.10 1.62
CA ILE A 21 -4.90 0.87 0.55
C ILE A 21 -3.71 0.78 -0.38
N LEU A 22 -3.93 0.23 -1.58
CA LEU A 22 -2.91 0.13 -2.63
C LEU A 22 -3.08 1.30 -3.58
N LEU A 23 -2.06 2.13 -3.71
CA LEU A 23 -1.94 3.15 -4.74
C LEU A 23 -0.99 2.61 -5.81
N LEU A 24 -1.53 2.33 -6.98
CA LEU A 24 -0.83 1.68 -8.09
C LEU A 24 -0.63 2.69 -9.21
N ASP A 25 0.61 3.06 -9.48
CA ASP A 25 0.94 3.84 -10.66
C ASP A 25 0.57 3.06 -11.93
N SER A 26 -0.21 3.71 -12.78
CA SER A 26 -0.70 3.18 -14.06
C SER A 26 -0.38 4.13 -15.21
N SER A 27 0.69 4.92 -15.05
CA SER A 27 1.24 5.85 -16.03
C SER A 27 1.96 5.14 -17.19
N GLY A 28 2.37 5.89 -18.21
CA GLY A 28 2.79 5.33 -19.49
C GLY A 28 4.01 4.44 -19.39
N SER A 29 4.92 4.75 -18.48
CA SER A 29 6.14 3.97 -18.23
C SER A 29 5.85 2.60 -17.60
N MET A 30 4.68 2.42 -16.99
CA MET A 30 4.23 1.14 -16.48
C MET A 30 3.68 0.22 -17.58
N GLU A 31 3.38 0.73 -18.79
CA GLU A 31 2.72 -0.05 -19.84
C GLU A 31 3.48 -1.34 -20.20
N GLY A 32 2.73 -2.42 -20.41
CA GLY A 32 3.29 -3.72 -20.79
C GLY A 32 3.83 -4.49 -19.58
N LYS A 33 5.12 -4.86 -19.63
CA LYS A 33 5.72 -5.78 -18.65
C LYS A 33 5.68 -5.25 -17.20
N PRO A 34 6.02 -3.98 -16.90
CA PRO A 34 5.99 -3.50 -15.52
C PRO A 34 4.60 -3.57 -14.89
N TRP A 35 3.56 -3.21 -15.63
CA TRP A 35 2.17 -3.34 -15.20
C TRP A 35 1.77 -4.80 -14.98
N GLN A 36 2.15 -5.71 -15.87
CA GLN A 36 1.87 -7.14 -15.71
C GLN A 36 2.55 -7.71 -14.46
N ASP A 37 3.82 -7.35 -14.22
CA ASP A 37 4.57 -7.76 -13.04
C ASP A 37 3.95 -7.18 -11.76
N LEU A 38 3.49 -5.92 -11.80
CA LEU A 38 2.77 -5.30 -10.69
C LEU A 38 1.48 -6.05 -10.36
N LEU A 39 0.63 -6.34 -11.35
CA LEU A 39 -0.61 -7.06 -11.11
C LEU A 39 -0.35 -8.47 -10.57
N ALA A 40 0.70 -9.15 -11.05
CA ALA A 40 1.15 -10.43 -10.51
C ALA A 40 1.60 -10.32 -9.04
N ALA A 41 2.36 -9.27 -8.71
CA ALA A 41 2.80 -8.99 -7.34
C ALA A 41 1.62 -8.71 -6.39
N VAL A 42 0.63 -7.91 -6.84
CA VAL A 42 -0.58 -7.65 -6.07
C VAL A 42 -1.37 -8.94 -5.85
N LYS A 43 -1.52 -9.81 -6.86
CA LYS A 43 -2.17 -11.12 -6.69
C LYS A 43 -1.47 -11.98 -5.64
N GLU A 44 -0.14 -12.04 -5.67
CA GLU A 44 0.62 -12.81 -4.68
C GLU A 44 0.45 -12.23 -3.27
N PHE A 45 0.41 -10.89 -3.14
CA PHE A 45 0.08 -10.23 -1.88
C PHE A 45 -1.31 -10.65 -1.36
N LEU A 46 -2.34 -10.57 -2.20
CA LEU A 46 -3.71 -10.96 -1.80
C LEU A 46 -3.75 -12.43 -1.37
N ARG A 47 -3.15 -13.34 -2.16
CA ARG A 47 -3.08 -14.77 -1.87
C ARG A 47 -2.45 -15.02 -0.49
N ARG A 48 -1.31 -14.39 -0.20
CA ARG A 48 -0.62 -14.54 1.10
C ARG A 48 -1.44 -14.05 2.28
N ARG A 49 -2.15 -12.93 2.11
CA ARG A 49 -3.04 -12.42 3.17
C ARG A 49 -4.25 -13.32 3.40
N GLN A 50 -4.82 -13.89 2.33
CA GLN A 50 -5.92 -14.87 2.43
C GLN A 50 -5.51 -16.16 3.15
N ASP A 51 -4.25 -16.59 2.99
CA ASP A 51 -3.72 -17.79 3.65
C ASP A 51 -3.54 -17.63 5.18
N LEU A 52 -3.60 -16.40 5.70
CA LEU A 52 -3.47 -16.14 7.13
C LEU A 52 -4.76 -16.49 7.88
N ILE A 53 -4.63 -17.36 8.88
CA ILE A 53 -5.77 -17.80 9.69
C ILE A 53 -6.16 -16.70 10.69
N GLY A 54 -7.45 -16.35 10.70
CA GLY A 54 -8.04 -15.47 11.72
C GLY A 54 -7.92 -13.97 11.42
N VAL A 55 -7.54 -13.60 10.19
CA VAL A 55 -7.63 -12.23 9.69
C VAL A 55 -8.76 -12.09 8.68
N GLN A 56 -9.42 -10.94 8.71
CA GLN A 56 -10.45 -10.53 7.76
C GLN A 56 -10.02 -9.19 7.17
N ASP A 57 -9.00 -9.28 6.31
CA ASP A 57 -8.42 -8.09 5.69
C ASP A 57 -9.37 -7.53 4.63
N HIS A 58 -9.43 -6.20 4.61
CA HIS A 58 -10.09 -5.45 3.56
C HIS A 58 -9.06 -4.74 2.70
N ILE A 59 -9.48 -4.37 1.49
CA ILE A 59 -8.63 -3.67 0.55
C ILE A 59 -9.40 -2.62 -0.24
N THR A 60 -8.71 -1.52 -0.47
CA THR A 60 -9.04 -0.48 -1.43
C THR A 60 -7.90 -0.42 -2.44
N ILE A 61 -8.22 -0.51 -3.73
CA ILE A 61 -7.24 -0.41 -4.82
C ILE A 61 -7.54 0.87 -5.59
N ILE A 62 -6.55 1.74 -5.64
CA ILE A 62 -6.55 3.00 -6.38
C ILE A 62 -5.49 2.89 -7.46
N THR A 63 -5.87 3.01 -8.72
CA THR A 63 -4.91 3.24 -9.81
C THR A 63 -4.80 4.73 -10.06
N PHE A 64 -3.63 5.22 -10.43
CA PHE A 64 -3.47 6.65 -10.72
C PHE A 64 -2.61 6.93 -11.94
N THR A 65 -2.95 8.03 -12.60
CA THR A 65 -2.20 8.69 -13.68
C THR A 65 -2.21 10.20 -13.42
N ASN A 66 -2.78 11.05 -14.30
CA ASN A 66 -3.17 12.43 -13.94
C ASN A 66 -4.43 12.50 -13.07
N LYS A 67 -5.14 11.38 -12.92
CA LYS A 67 -6.30 11.24 -12.04
C LYS A 67 -6.17 9.94 -11.27
N ALA A 68 -6.78 9.90 -10.10
CA ALA A 68 -6.93 8.67 -9.34
C ALA A 68 -8.28 8.02 -9.63
N HIS A 69 -8.28 6.71 -9.80
CA HIS A 69 -9.45 5.89 -10.06
C HIS A 69 -9.59 4.84 -8.95
N LEU A 70 -10.73 4.86 -8.30
CA LEU A 70 -11.08 3.89 -7.27
C LEU A 70 -11.59 2.61 -7.94
N VAL A 71 -10.72 1.60 -8.03
CA VAL A 71 -11.05 0.32 -8.69
C VAL A 71 -11.82 -0.60 -7.74
N TYR A 72 -11.33 -0.69 -6.50
CA TYR A 72 -12.00 -1.40 -5.42
C TYR A 72 -12.06 -0.49 -4.19
N PHE A 73 -13.19 -0.50 -3.49
CA PHE A 73 -13.38 0.24 -2.25
C PHE A 73 -13.90 -0.67 -1.15
N ASP A 74 -13.16 -0.76 -0.05
CA ASP A 74 -13.54 -1.47 1.18
C ASP A 74 -14.08 -2.89 0.90
N LYS A 75 -13.37 -3.66 0.06
CA LYS A 75 -13.72 -5.05 -0.26
C LYS A 75 -12.93 -6.01 0.60
N GLU A 76 -13.54 -7.13 1.00
CA GLU A 76 -12.75 -8.23 1.54
C GLU A 76 -11.75 -8.72 0.49
N ILE A 77 -10.53 -9.06 0.90
CA ILE A 77 -9.48 -9.47 -0.04
C ILE A 77 -9.91 -10.67 -0.91
N LYS A 78 -10.76 -11.56 -0.40
CA LYS A 78 -11.29 -12.72 -1.15
C LYS A 78 -12.18 -12.36 -2.34
N ASP A 79 -12.77 -11.17 -2.33
CA ASP A 79 -13.73 -10.72 -3.34
C ASP A 79 -13.06 -9.89 -4.46
N VAL A 80 -11.74 -9.71 -4.40
CA VAL A 80 -11.00 -8.88 -5.35
C VAL A 80 -10.43 -9.73 -6.48
N ASN A 81 -10.76 -9.34 -7.71
CA ASN A 81 -10.14 -9.89 -8.91
C ASN A 81 -9.21 -8.86 -9.57
N VAL A 82 -7.90 -9.02 -9.36
CA VAL A 82 -6.87 -8.10 -9.86
C VAL A 82 -6.79 -8.07 -11.40
N ASP A 83 -7.22 -9.13 -12.09
CA ASP A 83 -7.22 -9.16 -13.57
C ASP A 83 -8.20 -8.16 -14.21
N THR A 84 -9.12 -7.62 -13.41
CA THR A 84 -10.06 -6.59 -13.86
C THR A 84 -9.51 -5.17 -13.75
N VAL A 85 -8.35 -4.99 -13.11
CA VAL A 85 -7.71 -3.69 -12.92
C VAL A 85 -7.14 -3.24 -14.25
N GLN A 86 -7.74 -2.20 -14.83
CA GLN A 86 -7.33 -1.67 -16.13
C GLN A 86 -6.12 -0.74 -15.99
N PHE A 87 -5.25 -0.80 -16.99
CA PHE A 87 -4.17 0.17 -17.17
C PHE A 87 -4.77 1.56 -17.46
N GLY A 88 -4.10 2.61 -16.96
CA GLY A 88 -4.61 3.97 -16.98
C GLY A 88 -4.26 4.73 -18.26
N GLY A 89 -3.02 5.18 -18.39
CA GLY A 89 -2.65 6.24 -19.35
C GLY A 89 -1.23 6.75 -19.16
N PHE A 90 -0.91 7.96 -19.63
CA PHE A 90 0.49 8.36 -19.89
C PHE A 90 1.21 9.18 -18.81
N THR A 91 0.50 9.83 -17.88
CA THR A 91 1.07 10.83 -16.95
C THR A 91 0.95 10.39 -15.49
N THR A 92 1.62 11.09 -14.57
CA THR A 92 1.64 10.76 -13.13
C THR A 92 1.35 12.01 -12.26
N ASP A 93 0.42 11.88 -11.32
CA ASP A 93 0.01 12.91 -10.36
C ASP A 93 -0.19 12.28 -8.96
N PHE A 94 0.73 12.58 -8.05
CA PHE A 94 0.67 12.10 -6.67
C PHE A 94 -0.42 12.83 -5.86
N CYS A 95 -0.74 14.09 -6.17
CA CYS A 95 -1.79 14.83 -5.46
C CYS A 95 -3.16 14.17 -5.67
N ALA A 96 -3.46 13.78 -6.91
CA ALA A 96 -4.68 13.03 -7.22
C ALA A 96 -4.75 11.71 -6.43
N ALA A 97 -3.64 10.97 -6.37
CA ALA A 97 -3.55 9.70 -5.66
C ALA A 97 -3.82 9.86 -4.16
N PHE A 98 -3.13 10.78 -3.48
CA PHE A 98 -3.29 10.99 -2.04
C PHE A 98 -4.59 11.70 -1.66
N THR A 99 -5.17 12.51 -2.54
CA THR A 99 -6.53 13.04 -2.37
C THR A 99 -7.52 11.87 -2.26
N GLN A 100 -7.42 10.89 -3.15
CA GLN A 100 -8.28 9.72 -3.15
C GLN A 100 -8.10 8.88 -1.88
N VAL A 101 -6.88 8.74 -1.35
CA VAL A 101 -6.63 8.04 -0.07
C VAL A 101 -7.35 8.72 1.09
N ASN A 102 -7.19 10.04 1.23
CA ASN A 102 -7.87 10.81 2.28
C ASN A 102 -9.38 10.62 2.19
N GLN A 103 -9.95 10.73 0.99
CA GLN A 103 -11.38 10.49 0.77
C GLN A 103 -11.80 9.07 1.12
N CYS A 104 -10.98 8.06 0.81
CA CYS A 104 -11.30 6.67 1.15
C CYS A 104 -11.37 6.46 2.65
N ILE A 105 -10.36 6.92 3.41
CA ILE A 105 -10.32 6.77 4.87
C ILE A 105 -11.47 7.56 5.50
N GLN A 106 -11.74 8.78 5.03
CA GLN A 106 -12.84 9.61 5.52
C GLN A 106 -14.22 8.98 5.27
N ASN A 107 -14.41 8.34 4.11
CA ASN A 107 -15.69 7.75 3.72
C ASN A 107 -15.89 6.32 4.22
N SER A 108 -14.91 5.71 4.87
CA SER A 108 -15.05 4.38 5.46
C SER A 108 -16.17 4.36 6.49
N ARG A 109 -17.23 3.60 6.21
CA ARG A 109 -18.49 3.61 6.98
C ARG A 109 -18.54 2.63 8.14
N ARG A 110 -17.43 2.00 8.50
CA ARG A 110 -17.39 1.01 9.58
C ARG A 110 -17.26 1.72 10.93
N ALA A 111 -18.37 2.34 11.34
CA ALA A 111 -18.50 3.15 12.56
C ALA A 111 -18.18 2.39 13.87
N ASP A 112 -18.19 1.05 13.82
CA ASP A 112 -17.98 0.18 14.99
C ASP A 112 -16.61 -0.51 15.05
N LEU A 113 -15.69 -0.23 14.12
CA LEU A 113 -14.38 -0.87 14.09
C LEU A 113 -13.26 0.14 14.32
N ASP A 114 -12.32 -0.21 15.20
CA ASP A 114 -11.02 0.43 15.34
C ASP A 114 -10.16 0.11 14.09
N LEU A 115 -10.63 0.58 12.92
CA LEU A 115 -10.04 0.29 11.62
C LEU A 115 -8.59 0.76 11.58
N LYS A 116 -7.70 -0.18 11.28
CA LYS A 116 -6.29 0.10 11.08
C LYS A 116 -5.96 -0.02 9.61
N TYR A 117 -5.27 0.98 9.09
CA TYR A 117 -4.91 1.05 7.69
C TYR A 117 -3.45 0.71 7.48
N ALA A 118 -3.18 0.06 6.35
CA ALA A 118 -1.86 -0.18 5.81
C ALA A 118 -1.83 0.39 4.39
N VAL A 119 -0.93 1.33 4.11
CA VAL A 119 -0.90 2.02 2.81
C VAL A 119 0.34 1.55 2.03
N ILE A 120 0.13 1.07 0.81
CA ILE A 120 1.21 0.68 -0.11
C ILE A 120 1.15 1.64 -1.29
N PHE A 121 2.17 2.49 -1.42
CA PHE A 121 2.33 3.43 -2.51
C PHE A 121 3.42 2.95 -3.45
N MET A 122 3.07 2.60 -4.69
CA MET A 122 4.00 2.10 -5.70
C MET A 122 3.99 3.02 -6.92
N THR A 123 5.18 3.46 -7.37
CA THR A 123 5.34 4.30 -8.54
C THR A 123 6.73 4.16 -9.19
N ASP A 124 6.79 4.30 -10.51
CA ASP A 124 8.01 4.53 -11.29
C ASP A 124 8.14 6.00 -11.76
N GLY A 125 7.14 6.81 -11.43
CA GLY A 125 6.95 8.14 -11.99
C GLY A 125 7.65 9.26 -11.23
N ASN A 126 7.70 10.41 -11.90
CA ASN A 126 8.44 11.58 -11.47
C ASN A 126 7.54 12.81 -11.45
N THR A 127 6.92 13.11 -10.30
CA THR A 127 6.05 14.29 -10.17
C THR A 127 6.33 15.08 -8.89
N ILE A 128 5.49 16.09 -8.64
CA ILE A 128 5.64 17.01 -7.51
C ILE A 128 5.28 16.33 -6.19
N TYR A 129 5.87 16.83 -5.11
CA TYR A 129 5.57 16.36 -3.76
C TYR A 129 4.16 16.83 -3.34
N PRO A 130 3.25 15.92 -2.95
CA PRO A 130 1.85 16.22 -2.61
C PRO A 130 1.71 16.73 -1.17
N GLU A 131 2.22 17.94 -0.91
CA GLU A 131 2.37 18.48 0.44
C GLU A 131 1.06 18.61 1.20
N GLN A 132 0.01 19.12 0.55
CA GLN A 132 -1.28 19.38 1.19
C GLN A 132 -1.97 18.07 1.56
N GLU A 133 -1.98 17.11 0.65
CA GLU A 133 -2.64 15.81 0.81
C GLU A 133 -1.94 14.95 1.86
N LEU A 134 -0.61 14.97 1.91
CA LEU A 134 0.14 14.26 2.95
C LEU A 134 0.05 14.94 4.33
N ASN A 135 -0.03 16.27 4.37
CA ASN A 135 -0.31 16.98 5.62
C ASN A 135 -1.69 16.61 6.16
N LEU A 136 -2.71 16.57 5.30
CA LEU A 136 -4.05 16.13 5.68
C LEU A 136 -4.03 14.66 6.16
N LEU A 137 -3.41 13.77 5.39
CA LEU A 137 -3.34 12.34 5.69
C LEU A 137 -2.66 12.07 7.04
N SER A 138 -1.47 12.66 7.25
CA SER A 138 -0.71 12.48 8.48
C SER A 138 -1.40 13.09 9.70
N SER A 139 -1.97 14.28 9.59
CA SER A 139 -2.61 14.97 10.73
C SER A 139 -3.98 14.41 11.10
N THR A 140 -4.77 13.99 10.10
CA THR A 140 -6.16 13.56 10.32
C THR A 140 -6.27 12.04 10.47
N HIS A 141 -5.45 11.29 9.75
CA HIS A 141 -5.55 9.83 9.66
C HIS A 141 -4.32 9.09 10.18
N GLY A 142 -3.24 9.78 10.55
CA GLY A 142 -1.99 9.16 10.98
C GLY A 142 -2.13 8.19 12.17
N VAL A 143 -3.10 8.42 13.07
CA VAL A 143 -3.33 7.54 14.24
C VAL A 143 -3.88 6.15 13.86
N VAL A 144 -4.63 6.07 12.75
CA VAL A 144 -5.22 4.83 12.23
C VAL A 144 -4.35 4.16 11.18
N ILE A 145 -3.45 4.89 10.51
CA ILE A 145 -2.45 4.32 9.61
C ILE A 145 -1.35 3.67 10.45
N LYS A 146 -1.26 2.35 10.42
CA LYS A 146 -0.27 1.59 11.19
C LYS A 146 1.02 1.37 10.43
N GLN A 147 0.93 1.24 9.12
CA GLN A 147 2.06 0.93 8.27
C GLN A 147 1.91 1.67 6.94
N PHE A 148 3.03 2.15 6.43
CA PHE A 148 3.13 2.85 5.16
C PHE A 148 4.35 2.32 4.43
N TRP A 149 4.19 1.98 3.16
CA TRP A 149 5.28 1.56 2.30
C TRP A 149 5.34 2.42 1.05
N THR A 150 6.55 2.83 0.70
CA THR A 150 6.85 3.46 -0.58
C THR A 150 7.70 2.49 -1.40
N LEU A 151 7.19 2.06 -2.56
CA LEU A 151 7.89 1.23 -3.52
C LEU A 151 8.24 2.10 -4.72
N ALA A 152 9.53 2.39 -4.86
CA ALA A 152 10.07 3.13 -6.00
C ALA A 152 10.56 2.13 -7.05
N LEU A 153 10.02 2.18 -8.26
CA LEU A 153 10.41 1.31 -9.35
C LEU A 153 11.31 2.04 -10.36
N GLY A 154 12.44 1.44 -10.72
CA GLY A 154 13.35 1.94 -11.75
C GLY A 154 13.90 3.32 -11.44
N HIS A 155 13.68 4.28 -12.35
CA HIS A 155 14.25 5.63 -12.29
C HIS A 155 13.31 6.67 -11.66
N ALA A 156 12.51 6.24 -10.67
CA ALA A 156 11.60 7.12 -9.96
C ALA A 156 12.35 8.23 -9.19
N LYS A 157 11.64 9.29 -8.81
CA LYS A 157 12.25 10.50 -8.23
C LYS A 157 12.54 10.29 -6.75
N ILE A 158 13.65 9.61 -6.48
CA ILE A 158 14.08 9.15 -5.16
C ILE A 158 13.91 10.23 -4.08
N ASP A 159 14.30 11.49 -4.33
CA ASP A 159 14.17 12.57 -3.34
C ASP A 159 12.71 12.85 -2.93
N VAL A 160 11.78 12.84 -3.90
CA VAL A 160 10.36 13.05 -3.61
C VAL A 160 9.80 11.85 -2.86
N LEU A 161 10.12 10.64 -3.30
CA LEU A 161 9.61 9.41 -2.69
C LEU A 161 10.16 9.19 -1.27
N ASN A 162 11.43 9.51 -1.04
CA ASN A 162 12.03 9.53 0.30
C ASN A 162 11.31 10.53 1.19
N ARG A 163 11.06 11.76 0.70
CA ARG A 163 10.31 12.77 1.47
C ARG A 163 8.90 12.30 1.82
N ILE A 164 8.20 11.62 0.91
CA ILE A 164 6.89 11.01 1.19
C ILE A 164 7.00 9.93 2.26
N ASN A 165 7.98 9.03 2.13
CA ASN A 165 8.20 7.95 3.07
C ASN A 165 8.51 8.46 4.49
N GLU A 166 9.41 9.44 4.61
CA GLU A 166 9.75 10.10 5.87
C GLU A 166 8.54 10.77 6.50
N LYS A 167 7.75 11.51 5.70
CA LYS A 167 6.53 12.19 6.15
C LYS A 167 5.53 11.23 6.77
N MET A 168 5.43 10.03 6.23
CA MET A 168 4.50 9.00 6.69
C MET A 168 5.11 8.00 7.67
N ASN A 169 6.38 8.21 8.09
CA ASN A 169 7.13 7.28 8.93
C ASN A 169 7.09 5.84 8.37
N GLY A 170 7.25 5.72 7.06
CA GLY A 170 7.08 4.49 6.30
C GLY A 170 8.37 3.69 6.10
N THR A 171 8.23 2.56 5.42
CA THR A 171 9.34 1.72 4.95
C THR A 171 9.51 1.88 3.44
N TYR A 172 10.73 2.18 3.01
CA TYR A 172 11.07 2.41 1.61
C TYR A 172 11.64 1.14 0.96
N PHE A 173 11.14 0.81 -0.23
CA PHE A 173 11.69 -0.22 -1.11
C PHE A 173 12.17 0.44 -2.39
N ASP A 174 13.48 0.32 -2.64
CA ASP A 174 14.09 0.67 -3.92
C ASP A 174 14.12 -0.57 -4.81
N ILE A 175 13.42 -0.51 -5.95
CA ILE A 175 13.17 -1.66 -6.81
C ILE A 175 13.69 -1.33 -8.20
N GLU A 176 14.85 -1.87 -8.56
CA GLU A 176 15.49 -1.57 -9.84
C GLU A 176 14.70 -2.12 -11.05
N GLU A 177 14.13 -3.33 -10.92
CA GLU A 177 13.40 -4.02 -11.98
C GLU A 177 12.01 -4.47 -11.55
N SER A 178 11.03 -4.39 -12.45
CA SER A 178 9.63 -4.76 -12.16
C SER A 178 9.45 -6.21 -11.74
N SER A 179 10.35 -7.11 -12.18
CA SER A 179 10.39 -8.52 -11.79
C SER A 179 10.51 -8.72 -10.27
N ARG A 180 11.07 -7.74 -9.54
CA ARG A 180 11.28 -7.76 -8.09
C ARG A 180 10.07 -7.26 -7.29
N LEU A 181 9.06 -6.70 -7.95
CA LEU A 181 7.81 -6.30 -7.27
C LEU A 181 7.16 -7.48 -6.56
N LEU A 182 7.24 -8.68 -7.14
CA LEU A 182 6.68 -9.88 -6.53
C LEU A 182 7.30 -10.17 -5.15
N ASP A 183 8.62 -10.08 -5.04
CA ASP A 183 9.34 -10.29 -3.78
C ASP A 183 8.98 -9.21 -2.74
N ALA A 184 8.92 -7.94 -3.16
CA ALA A 184 8.57 -6.82 -2.28
C ALA A 184 7.14 -6.96 -1.72
N TYR A 185 6.15 -7.23 -2.58
CA TYR A 185 4.77 -7.43 -2.15
C TYR A 185 4.60 -8.69 -1.28
N ALA A 186 5.36 -9.76 -1.59
CA ALA A 186 5.41 -10.96 -0.76
C ALA A 186 5.99 -10.69 0.64
N GLU A 187 6.99 -9.81 0.74
CA GLU A 187 7.55 -9.38 2.01
C GLU A 187 6.56 -8.53 2.80
N ILE A 188 5.92 -7.54 2.18
CA ILE A 188 4.92 -6.68 2.80
C ILE A 188 3.76 -7.52 3.36
N ALA A 189 3.27 -8.52 2.63
CA ALA A 189 2.20 -9.40 3.10
C ALA A 189 2.56 -10.12 4.42
N ARG A 190 3.85 -10.38 4.66
CA ARG A 190 4.38 -11.07 5.84
C ARG A 190 4.63 -10.13 7.02
N THR A 191 5.03 -8.89 6.76
CA THR A 191 5.44 -7.92 7.80
C THR A 191 4.30 -7.02 8.26
N ALA A 192 3.23 -6.94 7.47
CA ALA A 192 1.99 -6.23 7.82
C ALA A 192 1.21 -6.92 8.94
#